data_AF-A0A942GD40-F1
#
_entry.id   AF-A0A942GD40-F1
#
_cell.length_a   1.000
_cell.length_b   1.000
_cell.length_c   1.000
_cell.angle_alpha   90.00
_cell.angle_beta   90.00
_cell.angle_gamma   90.00
#
_symmetry.space_group_name_H-M   'P 1'
#
loop_
_entity.id
_entity.type
_entity.pdbx_description
1 polymer ?
#
loop_
_entity_poly.entity_id
_entity_poly.type
_entity_poly.pdbx_seq_one_letter_code
_entity_poly.pdbx_strand_id
1 'polypeptide(L)'
;DKVYPLDVVFHGREQVTVAAGTFDCIILEPLAKEGGLFKSEGTMLLWVTDDEIKMPVKVKTKVIIGSIDAELTKYSGLAGELKAKKDN
;
A
#
# COMPACT_ATOMS: atom_id res chain seq x y z
N ASP A 1 -21.99 6.41 -5.43
CA ASP A 1 -20.65 5.78 -5.34
C ASP A 1 -20.68 4.34 -5.80
N LYS A 2 -19.59 3.86 -6.41
CA LYS A 2 -19.46 2.46 -6.86
C LYS A 2 -18.33 1.81 -6.08
N VAL A 3 -18.64 0.72 -5.38
CA VAL A 3 -17.66 -0.13 -4.71
C VAL A 3 -17.30 -1.26 -5.67
N TYR A 4 -16.01 -1.48 -5.90
CA TYR A 4 -15.53 -2.56 -6.75
C TYR A 4 -14.76 -3.56 -5.89
N PRO A 5 -15.07 -4.87 -5.97
CA PRO A 5 -14.27 -5.88 -5.30
C PRO A 5 -12.86 -5.89 -5.90
N LEU A 6 -11.86 -5.70 -5.05
CA LEU A 6 -10.44 -5.76 -5.41
C LEU A 6 -9.88 -7.10 -4.93
N ASP A 7 -9.49 -7.95 -5.87
CA ASP A 7 -8.73 -9.15 -5.54
C ASP A 7 -7.27 -8.74 -5.36
N VAL A 8 -6.62 -9.28 -4.33
CA VAL A 8 -5.23 -8.95 -4.00
C VAL A 8 -4.43 -10.24 -3.78
N VAL A 9 -3.16 -10.22 -4.17
CA VAL A 9 -2.18 -11.23 -3.78
C VAL A 9 -1.42 -10.70 -2.57
N PHE A 10 -1.37 -11.49 -1.51
CA PHE A 10 -0.56 -11.20 -0.33
C PHE A 10 0.87 -11.70 -0.54
N HIS A 11 1.84 -10.79 -0.49
CA HIS A 11 3.26 -11.09 -0.73
C HIS A 11 4.07 -11.31 0.55
N GLY A 12 3.55 -10.88 1.71
CA GLY A 12 4.22 -11.06 2.99
C GLY A 12 4.12 -9.85 3.91
N ARG A 13 4.98 -9.86 4.93
CA ARG A 13 5.13 -8.77 5.90
C ARG A 13 6.53 -8.20 5.84
N GLU A 14 6.64 -6.90 5.96
CA GLU A 14 7.92 -6.18 5.94
C GLU A 14 7.85 -4.95 6.85
N GLN A 15 8.96 -4.64 7.51
CA GLN A 15 9.11 -3.37 8.19
C GLN A 15 9.56 -2.31 7.19
N VAL A 16 8.78 -1.23 7.05
CA VAL A 16 9.02 -0.17 6.08
C VAL A 16 9.32 1.13 6.81
N THR A 17 10.46 1.73 6.51
CA THR A 17 10.84 3.06 6.98
C THR A 17 10.61 4.09 5.88
N VAL A 18 9.84 5.13 6.19
CA VAL A 18 9.57 6.30 5.35
C VAL A 18 9.70 7.57 6.20
N ALA A 19 9.57 8.74 5.59
CA ALA A 19 9.68 10.00 6.32
C ALA A 19 8.63 10.17 7.46
N ALA A 20 7.49 9.49 7.37
CA ALA A 20 6.47 9.47 8.44
C ALA A 20 6.81 8.57 9.65
N GLY A 21 7.86 7.74 9.56
CA GLY A 21 8.28 6.79 10.59
C GLY A 21 8.54 5.39 10.07
N THR A 22 8.67 4.44 10.98
CA THR A 22 8.84 3.01 10.69
C THR A 22 7.56 2.24 11.04
N PHE A 23 7.11 1.37 10.15
CA PHE A 23 5.85 0.65 10.27
C PHE A 23 6.00 -0.82 9.90
N ASP A 24 5.37 -1.70 10.67
CA ASP A 24 5.12 -3.07 10.22
C ASP A 24 4.02 -3.03 9.14
N CYS A 25 4.31 -3.57 7.96
CA CYS A 25 3.41 -3.53 6.82
C CYS A 25 3.13 -4.93 6.29
N ILE A 26 1.97 -5.08 5.66
CA ILE A 26 1.69 -6.17 4.71
C ILE A 26 1.86 -5.66 3.29
N ILE A 27 2.34 -6.52 2.41
CA ILE A 27 2.57 -6.22 0.99
C ILE A 27 1.46 -6.86 0.18
N LEU A 28 0.74 -6.05 -0.59
CA LEU A 28 -0.40 -6.46 -1.40
C LEU A 28 -0.14 -6.10 -2.87
N GLU A 29 -0.46 -7.02 -3.77
CA GLU A 29 -0.52 -6.75 -5.21
C GLU A 29 -1.98 -6.81 -5.66
N PRO A 30 -2.58 -5.67 -6.03
CA PRO A 30 -3.91 -5.66 -6.62
C PRO A 30 -3.93 -6.34 -7.98
N LEU A 31 -4.87 -7.28 -8.15
CA LEU A 31 -5.10 -7.93 -9.43
C LEU A 31 -5.95 -7.01 -10.32
N ALA A 32 -5.37 -6.58 -11.44
CA ALA A 32 -6.09 -5.82 -12.44
C ALA A 32 -7.18 -6.69 -13.09
N LYS A 33 -8.44 -6.29 -12.98
CA LYS A 33 -9.55 -6.87 -13.75
C LYS A 33 -9.78 -6.06 -15.02
N GLU A 34 -9.95 -6.73 -16.15
CA GLU A 34 -10.30 -6.08 -17.42
C GLU A 34 -11.51 -5.15 -17.25
N GLY A 35 -11.36 -3.88 -17.66
CA GLY A 35 -12.42 -2.88 -17.59
C GLY A 35 -12.52 -2.09 -16.27
N GLY A 36 -11.66 -2.35 -15.29
CA GLY A 36 -11.60 -1.60 -14.02
C GLY A 36 -10.81 -0.27 -14.07
N LEU A 37 -10.73 0.43 -12.94
CA LEU A 37 -10.01 1.71 -12.77
C LEU A 37 -8.48 1.59 -13.00
N PHE A 38 -7.95 0.36 -12.92
CA PHE A 38 -6.52 0.03 -12.99
C PHE A 38 -6.19 -0.70 -14.30
N LYS A 39 -6.31 -0.01 -15.43
CA LYS A 39 -5.82 -0.47 -16.75
C LYS A 39 -4.35 -0.09 -16.96
N SER A 40 -3.49 -0.19 -15.93
CA SER A 40 -2.05 0.00 -16.13
C SER A 40 -1.41 -1.33 -16.46
N GLU A 41 -0.64 -1.41 -17.54
CA GLU A 41 0.13 -2.59 -17.97
C GLU A 41 1.26 -3.00 -16.99
N GLY A 42 1.29 -2.43 -15.78
CA GLY A 42 2.35 -2.58 -14.81
C GLY A 42 1.90 -3.26 -13.51
N THR A 43 2.80 -4.01 -12.89
CA THR A 43 2.61 -4.60 -11.55
C THR A 43 2.68 -3.51 -10.48
N MET A 44 1.68 -3.44 -9.60
CA MET A 44 1.64 -2.51 -8.47
C MET A 44 1.74 -3.27 -7.15
N LEU A 45 2.68 -2.86 -6.29
CA LEU A 45 2.80 -3.31 -4.91
C LEU A 45 2.39 -2.18 -3.97
N LEU A 46 1.57 -2.52 -2.99
CA LEU A 46 1.05 -1.63 -1.96
C LEU A 46 1.49 -2.16 -0.59
N TRP A 47 2.21 -1.36 0.16
CA TRP A 47 2.49 -1.59 1.57
C TRP A 47 1.44 -0.84 2.37
N VAL A 48 0.64 -1.57 3.14
CA VAL A 48 -0.28 -1.01 4.13
C VAL A 48 0.13 -1.46 5.53
N THR A 49 -0.18 -0.68 6.55
CA THR A 49 0.08 -1.05 7.95
C THR A 49 -0.52 -2.40 8.29
N ASP A 50 0.20 -3.21 9.07
CA ASP A 50 -0.31 -4.49 9.56
C ASP A 50 -1.18 -4.31 10.82
N ASP A 51 -2.27 -3.57 10.68
CA ASP A 51 -3.28 -3.35 11.72
C ASP A 51 -4.67 -3.19 11.09
N GLU A 52 -5.71 -3.00 11.90
CA GLU A 52 -7.10 -2.95 11.42
C GLU A 52 -7.37 -1.79 10.43
N ILE A 53 -6.65 -0.68 10.56
CA ILE A 53 -6.89 0.51 9.72
C ILE A 53 -6.26 0.39 8.33
N LYS A 54 -5.31 -0.54 8.12
CA LYS A 54 -4.64 -0.82 6.83
C LYS A 54 -4.24 0.45 6.07
N MET A 55 -3.62 1.40 6.77
CA MET A 55 -3.20 2.68 6.21
C MET A 55 -2.10 2.48 5.16
N PRO A 56 -2.21 3.07 3.95
CA PRO A 56 -1.14 3.05 2.95
C PRO A 56 0.15 3.72 3.44
N VAL A 57 1.28 3.02 3.33
CA VAL A 57 2.62 3.49 3.73
C VAL A 57 3.52 3.72 2.53
N LYS A 58 3.48 2.82 1.54
CA LYS A 58 4.29 2.90 0.32
C LYS A 58 3.56 2.27 -0.86
N VAL A 59 3.78 2.81 -2.05
CA VAL A 59 3.33 2.22 -3.33
C VAL A 59 4.53 2.13 -4.26
N LYS A 60 4.64 1.01 -4.97
CA LYS A 60 5.62 0.81 -6.03
C LYS A 60 4.93 0.26 -7.26
N THR A 61 5.03 0.97 -8.38
CA THR A 61 4.48 0.53 -9.66
C THR A 61 5.63 0.31 -10.64
N LYS A 62 5.74 -0.92 -11.15
CA LYS A 62 6.64 -1.23 -12.27
C LYS A 62 6.05 -0.66 -13.55
N VAL A 63 6.87 0.05 -14.31
CA VAL A 63 6.53 0.56 -15.65
C VAL A 63 7.53 -0.01 -16.65
N ILE A 64 7.32 0.21 -17.95
CA ILE A 64 8.17 -0.34 -19.02
C ILE A 64 9.66 -0.04 -18.77
N ILE A 65 9.97 1.16 -18.24
CA ILE A 65 11.34 1.56 -17.90
C ILE A 65 11.37 2.05 -16.45
N GLY A 66 11.86 1.19 -15.56
CA GLY A 66 12.05 1.50 -14.14
C GLY A 66 10.80 1.31 -13.28
N SER A 67 10.67 2.12 -12.24
CA SER A 67 9.53 2.10 -11.34
C SER A 67 9.17 3.50 -10.86
N ILE A 68 7.91 3.67 -10.50
CA ILE A 68 7.41 4.83 -9.78
C ILE A 68 7.20 4.40 -8.34
N ASP A 69 7.84 5.10 -7.42
CA ASP A 69 7.78 4.82 -5.99
C ASP A 69 7.15 6.04 -5.28
N ALA A 70 6.16 5.79 -4.43
CA ALA A 70 5.53 6.81 -3.60
C ALA A 70 5.59 6.38 -2.13
N GLU A 71 6.01 7.29 -1.25
CA GLU A 71 6.21 7.02 0.18
C GLU A 71 5.45 8.01 1.05
N LEU A 72 4.91 7.52 2.16
CA LEU A 72 4.18 8.33 3.12
C LEU A 72 5.12 9.30 3.84
N THR A 73 4.84 10.59 3.68
CA THR A 73 5.64 11.65 4.32
C THR A 73 5.05 12.12 5.65
N LYS A 74 3.71 12.25 5.72
CA LYS A 74 2.94 12.62 6.91
C LYS A 74 1.51 12.06 6.82
N TYR A 75 0.85 11.92 7.96
CA TYR A 75 -0.55 11.50 8.05
C TYR A 75 -1.24 12.20 9.23
N SER A 76 -2.57 12.35 9.14
CA SER A 76 -3.43 12.87 10.20
C SER A 76 -4.87 12.38 9.98
N GLY A 77 -5.73 12.50 11.00
CA GLY A 77 -7.14 12.15 10.88
C GLY A 77 -7.41 10.65 10.66
N LEU A 78 -6.69 9.80 11.38
CA LEU A 78 -6.82 8.34 11.26
C LEU A 78 -8.23 7.88 11.64
N ALA A 79 -8.74 6.89 10.90
CA ALA A 79 -10.03 6.27 11.16
C ALA A 79 -10.04 5.34 12.40
N GLY A 80 -8.89 5.11 13.01
CA GLY A 80 -8.73 4.25 14.18
C GLY A 80 -7.32 4.33 14.78
N GLU A 81 -7.04 3.43 15.71
CA GLU A 81 -5.73 3.34 16.38
C GLU A 81 -4.67 2.75 15.45
N LEU A 82 -3.55 3.45 15.30
CA LEU A 82 -2.39 2.99 14.56
C LEU A 82 -1.49 2.16 15.47
N LYS A 83 -1.54 0.83 15.32
CA LYS A 83 -0.77 -0.12 16.15
C LYS A 83 0.50 -0.61 15.48
N ALA A 84 0.55 -0.51 14.15
CA ALA A 84 1.68 -1.05 13.38
C ALA A 84 2.89 -0.11 13.35
N LYS A 85 2.79 1.12 13.88
CA LYS A 85 3.93 2.03 13.97
C LYS A 85 4.90 1.53 15.04
N LYS A 86 6.18 1.48 14.70
CA LYS A 86 7.24 1.26 15.68
C LYS A 86 7.61 2.59 16.32
N ASP A 87 7.54 2.62 17.64
CA ASP A 87 8.21 3.65 18.42
C ASP A 87 9.72 3.34 18.38
N ASN A 88 10.51 4.37 18.07
CA ASN A 88 11.97 4.31 18.24
C ASN A 88 12.32 4.35 19.73
#